data_AF-A0A7T5BUJ9-F1
#
_entry.id   AF-A0A7T5BUJ9-F1
#
_cell.length_a   1.000
_cell.length_b   1.000
_cell.length_c   1.000
_cell.angle_alpha   90.00
_cell.angle_beta   90.00
_cell.angle_gamma   90.00
#
_symmetry.space_group_name_H-M   'P 1'
#
loop_
_entity.id
_entity.type
_entity.pdbx_description
1 polymer ?
#
loop_
_entity_poly.entity_id
_entity_poly.type
_entity_poly.pdbx_seq_one_letter_code
_entity_poly.pdbx_strand_id
1 'polypeptide(L)' 'MINNLFGKWDIIATTLSMWTDGKREHPSITYTKLSDSPLTVNNQVKFLKYGKEKKY' A
#
# COMPACT_ATOMS: atom_id res chain seq x y z
N MET A 1 5.47 -18.03 -9.97
CA MET A 1 4.04 -17.79 -9.66
C MET A 1 4.02 -17.02 -8.34
N ILE A 2 3.45 -15.81 -8.29
CA ILE A 2 3.35 -15.04 -7.03
C ILE A 2 2.17 -15.62 -6.25
N ASN A 3 2.45 -16.47 -5.26
CA ASN A 3 1.43 -17.26 -4.59
C ASN A 3 0.71 -16.51 -3.45
N ASN A 4 1.10 -15.29 -3.11
CA ASN A 4 0.43 -14.56 -2.03
C ASN A 4 0.61 -13.05 -2.20
N LEU A 5 -0.31 -12.40 -2.92
CA LEU A 5 -0.37 -10.94 -2.98
C LEU A 5 -1.02 -10.34 -1.71
N PHE A 6 -1.80 -11.14 -0.97
CA PHE A 6 -2.56 -10.67 0.18
C PHE A 6 -1.67 -10.47 1.40
N GLY A 7 -1.97 -9.41 2.16
CA GLY A 7 -1.16 -8.99 3.31
C GLY A 7 -0.61 -7.58 3.14
N LYS A 8 0.23 -7.19 4.11
CA LYS A 8 0.88 -5.88 4.16
C LYS A 8 2.24 -5.94 3.48
N TRP A 9 2.49 -4.98 2.62
CA TRP A 9 3.74 -4.79 1.90
C TRP A 9 4.29 -3.41 2.20
N ASP A 10 5.54 -3.35 2.66
CA ASP A 10 6.24 -2.09 2.84
C ASP A 10 6.89 -1.68 1.51
N ILE A 11 6.70 -0.42 1.11
CA ILE A 11 7.30 0.11 -0.11
C ILE A 11 8.70 0.61 0.23
N ILE A 12 9.72 -0.16 -0.16
CA ILE A 12 11.12 0.18 0.10
C ILE A 12 11.69 1.19 -0.92
N ALA A 13 11.12 1.24 -2.13
CA ALA A 13 11.52 2.16 -3.19
C ALA A 13 10.36 2.37 -4.18
N THR A 14 10.29 3.56 -4.77
CA THR A 14 9.27 3.91 -5.78
C THR A 14 9.76 5.06 -6.65
N THR A 15 9.25 5.14 -7.88
CA THR A 15 9.47 6.25 -8.80
C THR A 15 8.31 7.24 -8.82
N LEU A 16 7.25 6.97 -8.04
CA LEU A 16 6.06 7.82 -7.98
C LEU A 16 6.37 9.13 -7.23
N SER A 17 6.22 10.25 -7.92
CA SER A 17 6.54 11.59 -7.41
C SER A 17 5.87 11.93 -6.08
N MET A 18 4.65 11.45 -5.86
CA MET A 18 3.90 11.66 -4.61
C MET A 18 4.54 11.04 -3.36
N TRP A 19 5.51 10.14 -3.53
CA TRP A 19 6.24 9.43 -2.49
C TRP A 19 7.73 9.82 -2.43
N THR A 20 8.30 10.23 -3.57
CA THR A 20 9.70 10.67 -3.64
C THR A 20 9.90 12.13 -3.23
N ASP A 21 8.84 12.91 -3.05
CA ASP A 21 8.92 14.32 -2.62
C ASP A 21 9.20 14.50 -1.12
N GLY A 22 9.34 13.39 -0.37
CA GLY A 22 9.64 13.39 1.07
C GLY A 22 8.46 13.80 1.97
N LYS A 23 7.28 14.13 1.43
CA LYS A 23 6.12 14.52 2.25
C LYS A 23 5.33 13.34 2.81
N ARG A 24 5.59 12.13 2.31
CA ARG A 24 4.90 10.89 2.66
C ARG A 24 5.94 9.82 2.93
N GLU A 25 6.08 9.46 4.19
CA GLU A 25 7.13 8.55 4.64
C GLU A 25 6.54 7.19 4.99
N HIS A 26 7.41 6.17 4.95
CA HIS A 26 7.09 4.77 5.29
C HIS A 26 5.79 4.27 4.64
N PRO A 27 5.69 4.29 3.30
CA PRO A 27 4.50 3.82 2.61
C PRO A 27 4.30 2.32 2.85
N SER A 28 3.06 1.90 3.04
CA SER A 28 2.69 0.49 2.96
C SER A 28 1.37 0.30 2.23
N ILE A 29 1.23 -0.84 1.56
CA ILE A 29 0.01 -1.26 0.89
C ILE A 29 -0.47 -2.56 1.52
N THR A 30 -1.76 -2.62 1.87
CA THR A 30 -2.41 -3.84 2.31
C THR A 30 -3.38 -4.31 1.23
N TYR A 31 -3.19 -5.55 0.77
CA TYR A 31 -4.12 -6.23 -0.13
C TYR A 31 -5.01 -7.18 0.66
N THR A 32 -6.32 -6.97 0.60
CA THR A 32 -7.32 -7.82 1.26
C THR A 32 -8.22 -8.46 0.21
N LYS A 33 -8.34 -9.79 0.24
CA LYS A 33 -9.27 -10.52 -0.62
C LYS A 33 -10.71 -10.31 -0.15
N LEU A 34 -11.58 -9.88 -1.05
CA LEU A 34 -13.02 -9.69 -0.78
C LEU A 34 -13.88 -10.83 -1.34
N SER A 35 -13.51 -11.37 -2.52
CA SER A 35 -14.19 -12.50 -3.15
C SER A 35 -13.22 -13.30 -4.01
N ASP A 36 -13.54 -14.57 -4.21
CA ASP A 36 -12.74 -15.53 -4.97
C ASP A 36 -13.19 -15.62 -6.43
N SER A 37 -14.48 -15.35 -6.71
CA SER A 37 -15.06 -15.46 -8.05
C SER A 37 -16.24 -14.48 -8.22
N PRO A 38 -16.04 -13.35 -8.93
CA PRO A 38 -14.76 -12.89 -9.48
C PRO A 38 -13.76 -12.56 -8.37
N LEU A 39 -12.45 -12.63 -8.68
CA LEU A 39 -11.42 -12.18 -7.75
C LEU A 39 -11.61 -10.67 -7.51
N THR A 40 -12.01 -10.32 -6.30
CA THR A 40 -12.16 -8.92 -5.87
C THR A 40 -11.16 -8.65 -4.77
N VAL A 41 -10.40 -7.56 -4.91
CA VAL A 41 -9.36 -7.16 -3.96
C VAL A 41 -9.62 -5.73 -3.50
N ASN A 42 -9.52 -5.50 -2.19
CA ASN A 42 -9.46 -4.18 -1.61
C ASN A 42 -8.00 -3.80 -1.34
N ASN A 43 -7.63 -2.58 -1.72
CA ASN A 43 -6.28 -2.06 -1.54
C ASN A 43 -6.36 -0.90 -0.57
N GLN A 44 -5.53 -0.91 0.47
CA GLN A 44 -5.42 0.20 1.40
C GLN A 44 -3.98 0.69 1.43
N VAL A 45 -3.79 1.99 1.31
CA VAL A 45 -2.47 2.60 1.33
C VAL A 45 -2.32 3.41 2.61
N LYS A 46 -1.21 3.18 3.34
CA LYS A 46 -0.89 3.92 4.55
C LYS A 46 0.46 4.60 4.46
N PHE A 47 0.58 5.74 5.13
CA PHE A 47 1.84 6.48 5.26
C PHE A 47 1.85 7.49 6.39
N LEU A 48 3.01 8.00 6.72
CA LEU A 48 3.18 9.14 7.62
C LEU A 48 3.26 10.44 6.84
N LYS A 49 2.48 11.44 7.24
CA LYS A 49 2.58 12.83 6.76
C LYS A 49 2.70 13.75 7.95
N TYR A 50 3.83 14.44 8.07
CA TYR A 50 4.15 15.29 9.23
C TYR A 50 3.99 14.52 10.56
N GLY A 51 4.51 13.29 10.61
CA GLY A 51 4.43 12.40 11.78
C GLY A 51 3.05 11.80 12.07
N LYS A 52 2.02 12.08 11.25
CA LYS A 52 0.67 11.54 11.44
C LYS A 52 0.34 10.47 10.41
N GLU A 53 -0.21 9.34 10.85
CA GLU A 53 -0.70 8.29 9.96
C GLU A 53 -1.87 8.81 9.11
N LYS A 54 -1.79 8.56 7.80
CA LYS A 54 -2.85 8.79 6.82
C LYS A 54 -3.15 7.49 6.08
N LYS A 55 -4.41 7.34 5.66
CA LYS A 55 -4.91 6.18 4.93
C LYS A 55 -5.66 6.65 3.69
N TYR A 56 -5.49 5.92 2.59
CA TYR A 56 -6.21 6.07 1.34
C TYR A 56 -6.77 4.71 0.90
#